data_AF-A0AB36ZAA1-F1
#
_entry.id   AF-A0AB36ZAA1-F1
#
_cell.length_a   1.000
_cell.length_b   1.000
_cell.length_c   1.000
_cell.angle_alpha   90.00
_cell.angle_beta   90.00
_cell.angle_gamma   90.00
#
_symmetry.space_group_name_H-M   'P 1'
#
loop_
_entity.id
_entity.type
_entity.pdbx_description
1 polymer ?
#
loop_
_entity_poly.entity_id
_entity_poly.type
_entity_poly.pdbx_seq_one_letter_code
_entity_poly.pdbx_strand_id
1 'polypeptide(L)'
;MTPRSVDAAPLTIVWTVFPGVLLHAGALHRFNYPVCGCDACDDEWTALADDLERTVFDVVAGRYEESIAAGKDGIIVGYRIGSGSELGWSSGYSNDVGVHHRIGHDGQQLTAPFSRVWEAWPER
;
A
#
# COMPACT_ATOMS: atom_id res chain seq x y z
N MET A 1 1.15 -11.20 -7.45
CA MET A 1 2.29 -11.96 -6.89
C MET A 1 1.97 -12.26 -5.44
N THR A 2 1.97 -13.52 -5.06
CA THR A 2 1.55 -13.95 -3.73
C THR A 2 2.70 -14.67 -3.06
N PRO A 3 3.20 -14.18 -1.91
CA PRO A 3 4.25 -14.87 -1.17
C PRO A 3 3.74 -16.21 -0.60
N ARG A 4 4.67 -17.10 -0.25
CA ARG A 4 4.33 -18.40 0.37
C ARG A 4 3.80 -18.25 1.80
N SER A 5 4.29 -17.25 2.52
CA SER A 5 3.80 -16.93 3.87
C SER A 5 2.56 -16.04 3.76
N VAL A 6 1.50 -16.40 4.50
CA VAL A 6 0.30 -15.56 4.69
C VAL A 6 0.60 -14.32 5.53
N ASP A 7 1.76 -14.29 6.19
CA ASP A 7 2.24 -13.17 7.00
C ASP A 7 3.05 -12.15 6.21
N ALA A 8 3.34 -12.43 4.93
CA ALA A 8 3.97 -11.51 4.01
C ALA A 8 2.93 -10.87 3.07
N ALA A 9 3.09 -9.58 2.78
CA ALA A 9 2.08 -8.84 2.01
C ALA A 9 2.07 -9.29 0.53
N PRO A 10 0.93 -9.65 -0.06
CA PRO A 10 0.84 -9.85 -1.50
C PRO A 10 1.03 -8.52 -2.25
N LEU A 11 1.51 -8.62 -3.50
CA LEU A 11 1.73 -7.49 -4.40
C LEU A 11 1.05 -7.70 -5.74
N THR A 12 0.30 -6.71 -6.23
CA THR A 12 -0.27 -6.73 -7.58
C THR A 12 0.00 -5.42 -8.29
N ILE A 13 0.62 -5.50 -9.46
CA ILE A 13 0.85 -4.38 -10.37
C ILE A 13 -0.28 -4.37 -11.40
N VAL A 14 -0.97 -3.25 -11.53
CA VAL A 14 -2.07 -3.06 -12.47
C VAL A 14 -1.76 -1.86 -13.37
N TRP A 15 -1.91 -2.06 -14.67
CA TRP A 15 -1.82 -0.99 -15.67
C TRP A 15 -3.19 -0.35 -15.85
N THR A 16 -3.25 0.98 -15.85
CA THR A 16 -4.49 1.73 -16.02
C THR A 16 -4.66 2.22 -17.46
N VAL A 17 -5.87 2.68 -17.80
CA VAL A 17 -6.24 3.12 -19.16
C VAL A 17 -5.75 4.54 -19.49
N PHE A 18 -5.48 5.33 -18.45
CA PHE A 18 -4.69 6.57 -18.51
C PHE A 18 -3.25 6.18 -18.15
N PRO A 19 -2.17 6.74 -18.72
CA PRO A 19 -0.82 6.21 -18.47
C PRO A 19 -0.47 6.28 -16.97
N GLY A 20 -0.51 5.12 -16.31
CA GLY A 20 -0.25 5.00 -14.88
C GLY A 20 -0.23 3.55 -14.40
N VAL A 21 0.32 3.36 -13.21
CA VAL A 21 0.49 2.08 -12.54
C VAL A 21 -0.15 2.15 -11.16
N LEU A 22 -0.94 1.13 -10.82
CA LEU A 22 -1.43 0.90 -9.46
C LEU A 22 -0.64 -0.26 -8.84
N LEU A 23 -0.12 -0.05 -7.65
CA LEU A 23 0.47 -1.10 -6.83
C LEU A 23 -0.47 -1.40 -5.66
N HIS A 24 -1.13 -2.55 -5.70
CA HIS A 24 -1.85 -3.09 -4.56
C HIS A 24 -0.85 -3.81 -3.66
N ALA A 25 -0.80 -3.43 -2.38
CA ALA A 25 0.03 -4.07 -1.37
C ALA A 25 -0.80 -4.46 -0.15
N GLY A 26 -0.56 -5.67 0.36
CA GLY A 26 -1.28 -6.15 1.54
C GLY A 26 -2.76 -6.32 1.28
N ALA A 27 -3.58 -5.96 2.27
CA ALA A 27 -5.03 -6.08 2.20
C ALA A 27 -5.75 -4.76 1.89
N LEU A 28 -5.15 -3.62 2.25
CA LEU A 28 -5.89 -2.37 2.38
C LEU A 28 -5.46 -1.29 1.38
N HIS A 29 -4.15 -1.12 1.13
CA HIS A 29 -3.65 0.06 0.44
C HIS A 29 -3.35 -0.17 -1.05
N ARG A 30 -3.47 0.92 -1.81
CA ARG A 30 -3.14 1.00 -3.23
C ARG A 30 -2.30 2.25 -3.45
N PHE A 31 -1.08 2.08 -3.94
CA PHE A 31 -0.20 3.18 -4.34
C PHE A 31 -0.46 3.49 -5.82
N ASN A 32 -0.56 4.77 -6.16
CA ASN A 32 -0.86 5.25 -7.51
C ASN A 32 0.34 6.00 -8.08
N TYR A 33 0.72 5.69 -9.31
CA TYR A 33 1.83 6.32 -10.01
C TYR A 33 1.37 6.76 -11.40
N PRO A 34 1.26 8.07 -11.69
CA PRO A 34 1.35 9.18 -10.73
C PRO A 34 0.15 9.19 -9.75
N VAL A 35 0.30 9.92 -8.63
CA VAL A 35 -0.82 10.18 -7.71
C VAL A 35 -1.85 11.12 -8.37
N CYS A 36 -1.38 12.06 -9.19
CA CYS A 36 -2.20 12.98 -9.95
C CYS A 36 -1.83 12.90 -11.44
N GLY A 37 -2.79 12.53 -12.28
CA GLY A 37 -2.58 12.42 -13.73
C GLY A 37 -2.73 13.72 -14.50
N CYS A 38 -2.74 14.90 -13.84
CA CYS A 38 -2.91 16.16 -14.56
C CYS A 38 -1.58 16.64 -15.17
N ASP A 39 -1.67 17.37 -16.28
CA ASP A 39 -0.54 18.02 -16.94
C ASP A 39 0.15 19.08 -16.06
N ALA A 40 -0.58 19.65 -15.08
CA ALA A 40 -0.04 20.65 -14.17
C ALA A 40 0.91 20.09 -13.09
N CYS A 41 0.87 18.78 -12.79
CA CYS A 41 1.73 18.18 -11.77
C CYS A 41 3.16 17.91 -12.27
N ASP A 42 3.35 17.80 -13.59
CA ASP A 42 4.65 17.60 -14.26
C ASP A 42 5.55 16.56 -13.54
N ASP A 43 4.94 15.44 -13.14
CA ASP A 43 5.64 14.37 -12.43
C ASP A 43 6.67 13.72 -13.35
N GLU A 44 7.95 13.77 -12.97
CA GLU A 44 9.04 13.12 -13.71
C GLU A 44 8.90 11.59 -13.65
N TRP A 45 8.76 10.96 -14.82
CA TRP A 45 8.45 9.53 -14.91
C TRP A 45 9.53 8.64 -14.28
N THR A 46 10.80 9.06 -14.30
CA THR A 46 11.90 8.34 -13.65
C THR A 46 11.75 8.35 -12.14
N ALA A 47 11.41 9.50 -11.56
CA ALA A 47 11.18 9.62 -10.13
C ALA A 47 9.99 8.77 -9.67
N LEU A 48 8.93 8.71 -10.47
CA LEU A 48 7.79 7.82 -10.21
C LEU A 48 8.18 6.33 -10.28
N ALA A 49 9.02 5.96 -11.25
CA ALA A 49 9.52 4.59 -11.38
C ALA A 49 10.42 4.19 -10.21
N ASP A 50 11.32 5.08 -9.79
CA ASP A 50 12.20 4.87 -8.63
C ASP A 50 11.38 4.72 -7.34
N ASP A 51 10.32 5.53 -7.18
CA ASP A 51 9.44 5.42 -6.02
C ASP A 51 8.60 4.13 -6.04
N LEU A 52 8.11 3.71 -7.20
CA LEU A 52 7.44 2.43 -7.37
C LEU A 52 8.38 1.26 -7.00
N GLU A 53 9.61 1.27 -7.53
CA GLU A 53 10.62 0.26 -7.23
C GLU A 53 10.93 0.19 -5.75
N ARG A 54 11.18 1.35 -5.13
CA ARG A 54 11.39 1.47 -3.68
C ARG A 54 10.22 0.86 -2.90
N THR A 55 9.00 1.23 -3.25
CA THR A 55 7.78 0.76 -2.57
C THR A 55 7.66 -0.76 -2.66
N VAL A 56 7.95 -1.35 -3.83
CA VAL A 56 8.00 -2.80 -4.00
C VAL A 56 9.05 -3.43 -3.08
N PHE A 57 10.27 -2.90 -3.05
CA PHE A 57 11.32 -3.43 -2.19
C PHE A 57 11.00 -3.32 -0.71
N ASP A 58 10.40 -2.22 -0.27
CA ASP A 58 9.99 -2.04 1.13
C ASP A 58 8.92 -3.06 1.53
N VAL A 59 7.95 -3.32 0.67
CA VAL A 59 6.95 -4.37 0.93
C VAL A 59 7.59 -5.75 1.00
N VAL A 60 8.44 -6.10 0.02
CA VAL A 60 9.12 -7.39 -0.04
C VAL A 60 10.03 -7.59 1.19
N ALA A 61 10.66 -6.52 1.68
CA ALA A 61 11.52 -6.54 2.85
C ALA A 61 10.76 -6.54 4.20
N GLY A 62 9.42 -6.60 4.19
CA GLY A 62 8.63 -6.61 5.43
C GLY A 62 8.62 -5.25 6.15
N ARG A 63 8.83 -4.16 5.40
CA ARG A 63 8.88 -2.80 5.93
C ARG A 63 7.61 -2.02 5.64
N TYR A 64 6.49 -2.73 5.65
CA TYR A 64 5.17 -2.21 5.34
C TYR A 64 4.19 -2.55 6.45
N GLU A 65 3.48 -1.54 6.93
CA GLU A 65 2.41 -1.63 7.91
C GLU A 65 1.14 -1.02 7.33
N GLU A 66 0.01 -1.66 7.60
CA GLU A 66 -1.31 -1.12 7.28
C GLU A 66 -2.22 -1.17 8.50
N SER A 67 -3.17 -0.23 8.57
CA SER A 67 -4.06 -0.10 9.72
C SER A 67 -5.47 0.36 9.34
N ILE A 68 -6.43 0.01 10.20
CA ILE A 68 -7.79 0.52 10.18
C ILE A 68 -8.10 1.10 11.56
N ALA A 69 -8.46 2.37 11.61
CA ALA A 69 -8.96 3.04 12.80
C ALA A 69 -10.42 3.46 12.61
N ALA A 70 -11.16 3.57 13.72
CA ALA A 70 -12.50 4.16 13.69
C ALA A 70 -12.40 5.68 13.52
N GLY A 71 -13.11 6.22 12.54
CA GLY A 71 -13.28 7.66 12.33
C GLY A 71 -14.67 8.13 12.79
N LYS A 72 -14.89 9.45 12.77
CA LYS A 72 -16.19 10.04 13.15
C LYS A 72 -17.34 9.57 12.24
N ASP A 73 -17.08 9.42 10.95
CA ASP A 73 -18.08 9.15 9.90
C ASP A 73 -17.76 7.87 9.07
N GLY A 74 -16.90 6.98 9.58
CA GLY A 74 -16.45 5.81 8.83
C GLY A 74 -15.17 5.18 9.39
N ILE A 75 -14.33 4.64 8.51
CA ILE A 75 -13.02 4.09 8.86
C ILE A 75 -11.89 4.93 8.25
N ILE A 76 -10.77 4.99 8.95
CA ILE A 76 -9.52 5.56 8.46
C ILE A 76 -8.61 4.38 8.12
N VAL A 77 -8.22 4.29 6.85
CA VAL A 77 -7.27 3.28 6.37
C VAL A 77 -5.91 3.93 6.25
N GLY A 78 -4.96 3.50 7.07
CA GLY A 78 -3.60 4.02 7.14
C GLY A 78 -2.57 3.06 6.59
N TYR A 79 -1.42 3.61 6.20
CA TYR A 79 -0.21 2.84 5.95
C TYR A 79 1.04 3.55 6.47
N ARG A 80 2.07 2.76 6.72
CA ARG A 80 3.43 3.21 6.96
C ARG A 80 4.39 2.28 6.22
N ILE A 81 5.30 2.85 5.45
CA ILE A 81 6.23 2.09 4.60
C ILE A 81 7.57 2.80 4.53
N GLY A 82 8.65 2.04 4.36
CA GLY A 82 9.97 2.62 4.18
C GLY A 82 10.99 1.99 5.10
N SER A 83 12.14 2.64 5.22
CA SER A 83 13.19 2.13 6.09
C SER A 83 13.89 3.28 6.79
N GLY A 84 14.64 2.98 7.85
CA GLY A 84 15.53 3.97 8.47
C GLY A 84 16.72 4.40 7.59
N SER A 85 16.70 4.14 6.27
CA SER A 85 17.70 4.62 5.32
C SER A 85 17.47 6.09 4.93
N GLU A 86 18.22 6.59 3.95
CA GLU A 86 18.29 8.00 3.53
C GLU A 86 16.93 8.62 3.15
N LEU A 87 16.00 7.81 2.64
CA LEU A 87 14.65 8.26 2.24
C LEU A 87 13.61 8.15 3.36
N GLY A 88 13.95 7.49 4.47
CA GLY A 88 13.12 7.42 5.66
C GLY A 88 11.83 6.61 5.52
N TRP A 89 10.92 6.86 6.46
CA TRP A 89 9.58 6.31 6.48
C TRP A 89 8.60 7.29 5.80
N SER A 90 7.77 6.75 4.92
CA SER A 90 6.56 7.39 4.41
C SER A 90 5.33 6.84 5.12
N SER A 91 4.30 7.66 5.27
CA SER A 91 3.01 7.24 5.81
C SER A 91 1.90 8.06 5.19
N GLY A 92 0.72 7.49 5.13
CA GLY A 92 -0.46 8.16 4.60
C GLY A 92 -1.72 7.49 5.10
N TYR A 93 -2.85 8.15 4.89
CA TYR A 93 -4.15 7.60 5.22
C TYR A 93 -5.19 8.07 4.21
N SER A 94 -6.27 7.30 4.13
CA SER A 94 -7.46 7.64 3.37
C SER A 94 -8.68 7.48 4.27
N ASN A 95 -9.68 8.34 4.05
CA ASN A 95 -10.97 8.25 4.72
C ASN A 95 -11.93 7.54 3.78
N ASP A 96 -12.32 6.32 4.11
CA ASP A 96 -13.43 5.66 3.42
C ASP A 96 -14.72 6.02 4.19
N VAL A 97 -15.55 6.89 3.60
CA VAL A 97 -16.84 7.28 4.17
C VAL A 97 -17.84 6.13 3.95
N GLY A 98 -18.47 5.67 5.03
CA GLY A 98 -19.39 4.51 5.03
C GLY A 98 -18.80 3.21 5.61
N VAL A 99 -19.68 2.27 6.00
CA VAL A 99 -19.29 0.98 6.58
C VAL A 99 -18.78 0.05 5.47
N HIS A 100 -17.49 0.15 5.14
CA HIS A 100 -16.85 -0.77 4.20
C HIS A 100 -16.14 -1.85 5.00
N HIS A 101 -16.74 -3.04 5.07
CA HIS A 101 -16.01 -4.24 5.46
C HIS A 101 -14.87 -4.44 4.45
N ARG A 102 -13.63 -4.47 4.92
CA ARG A 102 -12.47 -4.84 4.09
C ARG A 102 -12.25 -6.34 4.25
N ILE A 103 -11.90 -7.01 3.16
CA ILE A 103 -11.54 -8.42 3.20
C ILE A 103 -10.03 -8.51 3.03
N GLY A 104 -9.37 -9.16 3.99
CA GLY A 104 -7.97 -9.50 3.93
C GLY A 104 -7.68 -10.41 2.74
N HIS A 105 -6.41 -10.47 2.33
CA HIS A 105 -6.02 -11.38 1.25
C HIS A 105 -6.24 -12.87 1.59
N ASP A 106 -6.36 -13.20 2.88
CA ASP A 106 -6.71 -14.51 3.44
C ASP A 106 -8.23 -14.77 3.49
N GLY A 107 -9.04 -13.81 3.03
CA GLY A 107 -10.50 -13.89 3.04
C GLY A 107 -11.14 -13.46 4.36
N GLN A 108 -10.38 -13.05 5.38
CA GLN A 108 -10.95 -12.62 6.65
C GLN A 108 -11.49 -11.19 6.56
N GLN A 109 -12.60 -10.93 7.24
CA GLN A 109 -13.11 -9.57 7.37
C GLN A 109 -12.22 -8.78 8.35
N LEU A 110 -11.70 -7.65 7.89
CA LEU A 110 -10.90 -6.70 8.67
C LEU A 110 -11.81 -5.57 9.18
N THR A 111 -11.80 -5.34 10.50
CA THR A 111 -12.59 -4.33 11.18
C THR A 111 -11.71 -3.47 12.07
N ALA A 112 -12.10 -2.21 12.29
CA ALA A 112 -11.40 -1.36 13.26
C ALA A 112 -11.60 -1.88 14.70
N PRO A 113 -10.58 -1.76 15.59
CA PRO A 113 -9.20 -1.38 15.27
C PRO A 113 -8.42 -2.57 14.67
N PHE A 114 -7.62 -2.29 13.65
CA PHE A 114 -6.71 -3.26 13.03
C PHE A 114 -5.36 -2.60 12.76
N SER A 115 -4.26 -3.30 13.01
CA SER A 115 -2.95 -2.97 12.44
C SER A 115 -2.20 -4.26 12.18
N ARG A 116 -1.44 -4.29 11.08
CA ARG A 116 -0.54 -5.38 10.75
C ARG A 116 0.75 -4.81 10.18
N VAL A 117 1.87 -5.21 10.79
CA VAL A 117 3.19 -5.13 10.17
C VAL A 117 3.38 -6.42 9.40
N TRP A 118 3.60 -6.31 8.09
CA TRP A 118 3.82 -7.46 7.23
C TRP A 118 5.25 -7.99 7.38
N GLU A 119 5.39 -9.31 7.39
CA GLU A 119 6.70 -9.97 7.37
C GLU A 119 7.38 -9.85 6.01
N ALA A 120 8.70 -10.01 6.02
CA ALA A 120 9.49 -10.10 4.80
C ALA A 120 9.06 -11.33 3.99
N TRP A 121 9.15 -11.21 2.67
CA TRP A 121 8.91 -12.33 1.78
C TRP A 121 9.95 -13.43 2.07
N PRO A 122 9.54 -14.69 2.20
CA PRO A 122 10.48 -15.77 2.45
C PRO A 122 11.42 -15.91 1.26
N GLU A 123 12.70 -16.16 1.54
CA GLU A 123 13.67 -16.54 0.52
C GLU A 123 13.18 -17.78 -0.24
N ARG A 124 13.61 -17.92 -1.50
CA ARG A 124 13.06 -18.92 -2.43
C ARG A 124 13.44 -20.34 -2.06
#